data_AF-A0A1G0YQ81-F1
#
_entry.id   AF-A0A1G0YQ81-F1
#
_cell.length_a   1.000
_cell.length_b   1.000
_cell.length_c   1.000
_cell.angle_alpha   90.00
_cell.angle_beta   90.00
_cell.angle_gamma   90.00
#
_symmetry.space_group_name_H-M   'P 1'
#
loop_
_entity.id
_entity.type
_entity.pdbx_description
1 polymer ?
#
loop_
_entity_poly.entity_id
_entity_poly.type
_entity_poly.pdbx_seq_one_letter_code
_entity_poly.pdbx_strand_id
1 'polypeptide(L)'
;MQLPKEKTMPKTALSDYTTLIYGMPKAGKTSLCAEIPDALFLSCEPGTNALSVFEIPIRSWTEFLEACKAVEQENNKFKSIVVDTIDGCHRFCSEHVCRQNNVKHESELSYGLGYSLVSSEFWRVINKLASLPQGLILISHATEKEIETRTGKFTKIVPTLPDKARRQLIGLTDFILFFDLQQSQDKDGNIIWKRIIKTKPTKDYEAGDRTGKLPETIPMNWQSLEKAFADALAPATPKQEAKK
;
A
#
# COMPACT_ATOMS: atom_id res chain seq x y z
N MET A 1 31.26 11.49 -2.63
CA MET A 1 30.00 11.27 -3.35
C MET A 1 30.15 11.89 -4.74
N GLN A 2 29.93 11.15 -5.83
CA GLN A 2 29.93 11.73 -7.17
C GLN A 2 28.50 12.10 -7.55
N LEU A 3 28.31 13.26 -8.17
CA LEU A 3 27.01 13.67 -8.70
C LEU A 3 26.66 12.85 -9.96
N PRO A 4 25.38 12.52 -10.19
CA PRO A 4 24.98 11.77 -11.37
C PRO A 4 25.25 12.56 -12.64
N LYS A 5 25.80 11.88 -13.66
CA LYS A 5 26.07 12.45 -14.99
C LYS A 5 24.94 12.21 -15.99
N GLU A 6 24.06 11.27 -15.69
CA GLU A 6 22.96 10.85 -16.54
C GLU A 6 21.64 10.86 -15.75
N LYS A 7 20.52 11.04 -16.46
CA LYS A 7 19.19 10.92 -15.87
C LYS A 7 18.88 9.46 -15.56
N THR A 8 18.24 9.20 -14.43
CA THR A 8 17.66 7.89 -14.15
C THR A 8 16.52 7.58 -15.12
N MET A 9 16.36 6.30 -15.47
CA MET A 9 15.20 5.84 -16.23
C MET A 9 14.05 5.54 -15.26
N PRO A 10 12.79 5.77 -15.67
CA PRO A 10 11.63 5.29 -14.91
C PRO A 10 11.68 3.77 -14.77
N LYS A 11 11.27 3.27 -13.60
CA LYS A 11 10.99 1.84 -13.38
C LYS A 11 9.84 1.42 -14.31
N THR A 12 9.86 0.17 -14.79
CA THR A 12 8.92 -0.30 -15.82
C THR A 12 7.89 -1.29 -15.31
N ALA A 13 8.14 -1.94 -14.17
CA ALA A 13 7.21 -2.88 -13.56
C ALA A 13 6.55 -2.25 -12.32
N LEU A 14 5.24 -2.45 -12.15
CA LEU A 14 4.50 -2.00 -10.97
C LEU A 14 5.10 -2.58 -9.68
N SER A 15 5.60 -3.82 -9.78
CA SER A 15 6.29 -4.56 -8.73
C SER A 15 7.56 -3.91 -8.21
N ASP A 16 8.07 -2.87 -8.88
CA ASP A 16 9.27 -2.13 -8.46
C ASP A 16 8.94 -0.85 -7.68
N TYR A 17 7.66 -0.46 -7.61
CA TYR A 17 7.21 0.77 -6.95
C TYR A 17 6.74 0.52 -5.51
N THR A 18 6.62 1.58 -4.73
CA THR A 18 5.98 1.50 -3.42
C THR A 18 4.47 1.74 -3.57
N THR A 19 3.66 0.75 -3.22
CA THR A 19 2.20 0.78 -3.42
C THR A 19 1.46 0.52 -2.12
N LEU A 20 0.52 1.39 -1.76
CA LEU A 20 -0.45 1.15 -0.70
C LEU A 20 -1.76 0.63 -1.32
N ILE A 21 -2.16 -0.57 -0.92
CA ILE A 21 -3.43 -1.19 -1.31
C ILE A 21 -4.32 -1.23 -0.09
N TYR A 22 -5.55 -0.73 -0.20
CA TYR A 22 -6.51 -0.84 0.89
C TYR A 22 -7.94 -1.02 0.41
N GLY A 23 -8.80 -1.51 1.29
CA GLY A 23 -10.18 -1.89 0.97
C GLY A 23 -10.77 -2.74 2.07
N MET A 24 -12.06 -3.05 1.99
CA MET A 24 -12.75 -3.86 3.00
C MET A 24 -12.12 -5.26 3.16
N PRO A 25 -12.32 -5.94 4.31
CA PRO A 25 -11.99 -7.36 4.44
C PRO A 25 -12.62 -8.16 3.30
N LYS A 26 -11.89 -9.16 2.79
CA LYS A 26 -12.33 -9.99 1.63
C LYS A 26 -12.54 -9.23 0.32
N ALA A 27 -12.04 -8.01 0.20
CA ALA A 27 -12.03 -7.27 -1.07
C ALA A 27 -11.10 -7.90 -2.13
N GLY A 28 -10.25 -8.88 -1.80
CA GLY A 28 -9.34 -9.54 -2.75
C GLY A 28 -7.94 -8.95 -2.84
N LYS A 29 -7.55 -8.10 -1.87
CA LYS A 29 -6.23 -7.45 -1.79
C LYS A 29 -5.07 -8.46 -1.80
N THR A 30 -5.09 -9.39 -0.84
CA THR A 30 -4.08 -10.47 -0.71
C THR A 30 -4.07 -11.37 -1.93
N SER A 31 -5.25 -11.73 -2.47
CA SER A 31 -5.38 -12.57 -3.67
C SER A 31 -4.73 -11.91 -4.89
N LEU A 32 -4.95 -10.62 -5.11
CA LEU A 32 -4.29 -9.91 -6.22
C LEU A 32 -2.77 -9.90 -6.05
N CYS A 33 -2.28 -9.67 -4.82
CA CYS A 33 -0.84 -9.65 -4.56
C CYS A 33 -0.20 -11.04 -4.72
N ALA A 34 -0.98 -12.12 -4.55
CA ALA A 34 -0.50 -13.50 -4.75
C ALA A 34 -0.25 -13.84 -6.22
N GLU A 35 -0.77 -13.04 -7.16
CA GLU A 35 -0.50 -13.19 -8.60
C GLU A 35 0.84 -12.55 -9.01
N ILE A 36 1.50 -11.81 -8.11
CA ILE A 36 2.76 -11.12 -8.38
C ILE A 36 3.92 -12.13 -8.40
N PRO A 37 4.69 -12.20 -9.51
CA PRO A 37 5.84 -13.10 -9.59
C PRO A 37 6.89 -12.79 -8.51
N ASP A 38 7.38 -13.83 -7.85
CA ASP A 38 8.44 -13.75 -6.84
C ASP A 38 8.15 -12.73 -5.71
N ALA A 39 6.89 -12.60 -5.30
CA ALA A 39 6.48 -11.81 -4.14
C ALA A 39 6.69 -12.57 -2.83
N LEU A 40 7.30 -11.91 -1.84
CA LEU A 40 7.43 -12.39 -0.47
C LEU A 40 6.42 -11.69 0.44
N PHE A 41 5.57 -12.48 1.10
CA PHE A 41 4.60 -12.00 2.07
C PHE A 41 5.19 -11.99 3.48
N LEU A 42 5.19 -10.83 4.11
CA LEU A 42 5.37 -10.64 5.54
C LEU A 42 3.97 -10.55 6.16
N SER A 43 3.43 -11.72 6.54
CA SER A 43 2.03 -11.85 6.97
C SER A 43 1.87 -11.53 8.44
N CYS A 44 1.34 -10.34 8.76
CA CYS A 44 1.00 -9.90 10.11
C CYS A 44 -0.41 -10.34 10.56
N GLU A 45 -1.20 -10.94 9.66
CA GLU A 45 -2.52 -11.52 9.94
C GLU A 45 -2.69 -12.87 9.21
N PRO A 46 -3.49 -13.82 9.74
CA PRO A 46 -3.88 -15.01 8.98
C PRO A 46 -4.80 -14.62 7.80
N GLY A 47 -4.39 -14.92 6.57
CA GLY A 47 -5.19 -14.58 5.38
C GLY A 47 -4.83 -15.33 4.10
N THR A 48 -3.75 -16.12 4.12
CA THR A 48 -3.11 -16.75 2.96
C THR A 48 -3.44 -18.23 2.80
N ASN A 49 -4.24 -18.82 3.70
CA ASN A 49 -4.52 -20.26 3.75
C ASN A 49 -5.03 -20.90 2.43
N ALA A 50 -5.65 -20.11 1.56
CA ALA A 50 -6.18 -20.56 0.27
C ALA A 50 -5.32 -20.13 -0.93
N LEU A 51 -4.10 -19.62 -0.69
CA LEU A 51 -3.21 -19.03 -1.69
C LEU A 51 -1.87 -19.76 -1.69
N SER A 52 -1.23 -19.84 -2.86
CA SER A 52 0.13 -20.34 -3.01
C SER A 52 1.10 -19.15 -3.03
N VAL A 53 1.68 -18.82 -1.88
CA VAL A 53 2.55 -17.65 -1.71
C VAL A 53 3.85 -18.04 -1.00
N PHE A 54 4.92 -17.25 -1.20
CA PHE A 54 6.08 -17.29 -0.32
C PHE A 54 5.76 -16.44 0.91
N GLU A 55 5.69 -17.06 2.09
CA GLU A 55 5.23 -16.39 3.31
C GLU A 55 6.23 -16.53 4.46
N ILE A 56 6.42 -15.42 5.17
CA ILE A 56 6.99 -15.38 6.52
C ILE A 56 5.88 -14.87 7.45
N PRO A 57 5.32 -15.72 8.32
CA PRO A 57 4.37 -15.28 9.32
C PRO A 57 5.05 -14.38 10.37
N ILE A 58 4.44 -13.24 10.67
CA ILE A 58 4.93 -12.22 11.60
C ILE A 58 3.98 -12.11 12.78
N ARG A 59 4.48 -12.38 13.99
CA ARG A 59 3.70 -12.37 15.25
C ARG A 59 4.21 -11.34 16.25
N SER A 60 5.29 -10.65 15.93
CA SER A 60 5.85 -9.59 16.76
C SER A 60 6.68 -8.62 15.92
N TRP A 61 6.97 -7.44 16.47
CA TRP A 61 7.86 -6.47 15.82
C TRP A 61 9.28 -7.01 15.66
N THR A 62 9.74 -7.82 16.61
CA THR A 62 11.07 -8.46 16.52
C THR A 62 11.16 -9.39 15.32
N GLU A 63 10.14 -10.24 15.11
CA GLU A 63 10.07 -11.11 13.92
C GLU A 63 10.02 -10.28 12.63
N PHE A 64 9.31 -9.15 12.63
CA PHE A 64 9.27 -8.24 11.48
C PHE A 64 10.66 -7.65 11.16
N LEU A 65 11.39 -7.21 12.18
CA LEU A 65 12.76 -6.71 12.03
C LEU A 65 13.72 -7.79 11.51
N GLU A 66 13.59 -9.02 11.99
CA GLU A 66 14.37 -10.16 11.51
C GLU A 66 14.07 -10.49 10.05
N ALA A 67 12.79 -10.48 9.66
CA ALA A 67 12.39 -10.66 8.27
C ALA A 67 12.91 -9.55 7.36
N CYS A 68 12.84 -8.27 7.78
CA CYS A 68 13.42 -7.15 7.04
C CYS A 68 14.93 -7.33 6.84
N LYS A 69 15.64 -7.76 7.89
CA LYS A 69 17.09 -8.04 7.81
C LYS A 69 17.40 -9.18 6.85
N ALA A 70 16.56 -10.21 6.77
CA ALA A 70 16.73 -11.31 5.82
C ALA A 70 16.53 -10.83 4.37
N VAL A 71 15.55 -9.95 4.12
CA VAL A 71 15.29 -9.34 2.80
C VAL A 71 16.44 -8.42 2.36
N GLU A 72 17.09 -7.72 3.28
CA GLU A 72 18.24 -6.86 2.99
C GLU A 72 19.47 -7.64 2.47
N GLN A 73 19.52 -8.95 2.65
CA GLN A 73 20.63 -9.75 2.16
C GLN A 73 20.58 -9.86 0.63
N GLU A 74 21.67 -9.46 -0.03
CA GLU A 74 21.76 -9.18 -1.47
C GLU A 74 21.48 -10.38 -2.40
N ASN A 75 21.34 -11.60 -1.88
CA ASN A 75 21.21 -12.82 -2.68
C ASN A 75 19.84 -13.50 -2.50
N ASN A 76 18.75 -12.72 -2.47
CA ASN A 76 17.40 -13.27 -2.48
C ASN A 76 16.73 -13.09 -3.86
N LYS A 77 15.84 -14.03 -4.20
CA LYS A 77 15.15 -14.08 -5.50
C LYS A 77 13.92 -13.16 -5.61
N PHE A 78 13.53 -12.51 -4.51
CA PHE A 78 12.25 -11.81 -4.42
C PHE A 78 12.34 -10.43 -5.06
N LYS A 79 11.32 -10.07 -5.84
CA LYS A 79 11.25 -8.77 -6.53
C LYS A 79 10.35 -7.77 -5.83
N SER A 80 9.40 -8.28 -5.05
CA SER A 80 8.48 -7.46 -4.28
C SER A 80 8.28 -8.03 -2.88
N ILE A 81 8.13 -7.12 -1.93
CA ILE A 81 7.80 -7.43 -0.54
C ILE A 81 6.38 -6.96 -0.27
N VAL A 82 5.53 -7.86 0.22
CA VAL A 82 4.14 -7.57 0.58
C VAL A 82 4.02 -7.60 2.10
N VAL A 83 3.61 -6.50 2.72
CA VAL A 83 3.29 -6.46 4.17
C VAL A 83 1.79 -6.58 4.32
N ASP A 84 1.31 -7.73 4.83
CA ASP A 84 -0.12 -8.04 4.93
C ASP A 84 -0.53 -8.44 6.36
N THR A 85 -1.10 -7.57 7.18
CA THR A 85 -1.44 -6.16 6.91
C THR A 85 -0.44 -5.20 7.55
N ILE A 86 -0.30 -4.02 6.96
CA ILE A 86 0.44 -2.91 7.55
C ILE A 86 -0.22 -2.41 8.85
N ASP A 87 -1.52 -2.65 9.02
CA ASP A 87 -2.26 -2.39 10.27
C ASP A 87 -1.76 -3.28 11.42
N GLY A 88 -1.68 -4.60 11.17
CA GLY A 88 -1.12 -5.56 12.12
C GLY A 88 0.35 -5.28 12.42
N CYS A 89 1.13 -4.92 11.40
CA CYS A 89 2.51 -4.50 11.54
C CYS A 89 2.66 -3.27 12.48
N HIS A 90 1.83 -2.23 12.29
CA HIS A 90 1.82 -1.06 13.16
C HIS A 90 1.44 -1.42 14.59
N ARG A 91 0.45 -2.32 14.80
CA ARG A 91 0.08 -2.81 16.13
C ARG A 91 1.26 -3.49 16.82
N PHE A 92 1.99 -4.36 16.13
CA PHE A 92 3.19 -5.00 16.70
C PHE A 92 4.26 -3.97 17.08
N CYS A 93 4.46 -2.93 16.28
CA CYS A 93 5.37 -1.83 16.61
C CYS A 93 4.94 -1.11 17.90
N SER A 94 3.65 -0.79 18.04
CA SER A 94 3.08 -0.17 19.24
C SER A 94 3.35 -1.03 20.48
N GLU A 95 3.01 -2.32 20.42
CA GLU A 95 3.23 -3.28 21.51
C GLU A 95 4.71 -3.38 21.90
N HIS A 96 5.61 -3.36 20.91
CA HIS A 96 7.05 -3.40 21.13
C HIS A 96 7.55 -2.16 21.87
N VAL A 97 7.17 -0.96 21.42
CA VAL A 97 7.58 0.31 22.05
C VAL A 97 7.00 0.42 23.46
N CYS A 98 5.74 0.05 23.66
CA CYS A 98 5.12 0.02 25.00
C CYS A 98 5.91 -0.92 25.95
N ARG A 99 6.25 -2.12 25.48
CA ARG A 99 7.05 -3.09 26.25
C ARG A 99 8.43 -2.54 26.61
N GLN A 100 9.12 -1.88 25.67
CA GLN A 100 10.44 -1.28 25.93
C GLN A 100 10.40 -0.17 26.99
N ASN A 101 9.27 0.51 27.11
CA ASN A 101 9.08 1.60 28.07
C ASN A 101 8.35 1.15 29.35
N ASN A 102 8.10 -0.15 29.52
CA ASN A 102 7.37 -0.73 30.67
C ASN A 102 5.97 -0.12 30.89
N VAL A 103 5.26 0.21 29.81
CA VAL A 103 3.87 0.72 29.83
C VAL A 103 2.95 -0.25 29.08
N LYS A 104 1.64 -0.22 29.37
CA LYS A 104 0.65 -1.04 28.64
C LYS A 104 0.06 -0.30 27.44
N HIS A 105 0.03 1.03 27.50
CA HIS A 105 -0.53 1.87 26.46
C HIS A 105 0.33 3.13 26.22
N GLU A 106 0.35 3.63 25.00
CA GLU A 106 1.18 4.77 24.58
C GLU A 106 0.88 6.06 25.36
N SER A 107 -0.34 6.19 25.89
CA SER A 107 -0.79 7.34 26.67
C SER A 107 -0.25 7.39 28.10
N GLU A 108 0.34 6.30 28.62
CA GLU A 108 0.93 6.28 29.97
C GLU A 108 2.27 7.04 30.04
N LEU A 109 2.89 7.27 28.87
CA LEU A 109 4.06 8.13 28.77
C LEU A 109 3.66 9.61 28.78
N SER A 110 4.63 10.49 29.04
CA SER A 110 4.43 11.94 28.99
C SER A 110 3.73 12.39 27.71
N TYR A 111 2.97 13.49 27.77
CA TYR A 111 2.04 13.92 26.73
C TYR A 111 2.56 13.74 25.30
N GLY A 112 1.96 12.79 24.57
CA GLY A 112 2.27 12.50 23.17
C GLY A 112 3.58 11.73 22.89
N LEU A 113 4.41 11.48 23.92
CA LEU A 113 5.71 10.83 23.77
C LEU A 113 5.58 9.40 23.24
N GLY A 114 4.69 8.58 23.81
CA GLY A 114 4.51 7.19 23.38
C GLY A 114 4.10 7.08 21.91
N TYR A 115 3.09 7.83 21.49
CA TYR A 115 2.67 7.90 20.09
C TYR A 115 3.79 8.40 19.16
N SER A 116 4.64 9.33 19.64
CA SER A 116 5.78 9.82 18.88
C SER A 116 6.87 8.75 18.70
N LEU A 117 7.15 7.97 19.76
CA LEU A 117 8.10 6.86 19.71
C LEU A 117 7.63 5.76 18.75
N VAL A 118 6.36 5.35 18.83
CA VAL A 118 5.76 4.37 17.90
C VAL A 118 5.87 4.86 16.46
N SER A 119 5.43 6.09 16.19
CA SER A 119 5.48 6.66 14.84
C SER A 119 6.91 6.77 14.30
N SER A 120 7.89 7.07 15.14
CA SER A 120 9.29 7.19 14.73
C SER A 120 9.90 5.83 14.42
N GLU A 121 9.66 4.82 15.27
CA GLU A 121 10.16 3.47 15.08
C GLU A 121 9.53 2.80 13.86
N PHE A 122 8.21 2.90 13.73
CA PHE A 122 7.48 2.39 12.58
C PHE A 122 7.99 3.01 11.28
N TRP A 123 8.10 4.35 11.23
CA TRP A 123 8.60 5.05 10.05
C TRP A 123 10.04 4.67 9.71
N ARG A 124 10.92 4.58 10.71
CA ARG A 124 12.34 4.20 10.50
C ARG A 124 12.46 2.88 9.75
N VAL A 125 11.66 1.88 10.12
CA VAL A 125 11.71 0.54 9.52
C VAL A 125 11.05 0.52 8.14
N ILE A 126 9.83 1.05 8.01
CA ILE A 126 9.11 1.02 6.73
C ILE A 126 9.80 1.87 5.66
N ASN A 127 10.34 3.03 6.03
CA ASN A 127 11.11 3.87 5.11
C ASN A 127 12.41 3.17 4.65
N LYS A 128 13.06 2.41 5.54
CA LYS A 128 14.24 1.60 5.16
C LYS A 128 13.84 0.49 4.18
N LEU A 129 12.74 -0.22 4.46
CA LEU A 129 12.22 -1.27 3.57
C LEU A 129 11.86 -0.71 2.18
N ALA A 130 11.26 0.48 2.11
CA ALA A 130 10.94 1.16 0.85
C ALA A 130 12.17 1.65 0.06
N SER A 131 13.33 1.75 0.71
CA SER A 131 14.59 2.15 0.06
C SER A 131 15.36 0.98 -0.57
N LEU A 132 14.89 -0.25 -0.37
CA LEU A 132 15.47 -1.44 -0.98
C LEU A 132 15.20 -1.48 -2.49
N PRO A 133 15.98 -2.25 -3.26
CA PRO A 133 15.76 -2.38 -4.70
C PRO A 133 14.44 -3.08 -5.06
N GLN A 134 13.92 -3.94 -4.17
CA GLN A 134 12.61 -4.58 -4.32
C GLN A 134 11.47 -3.54 -4.22
N GLY A 135 10.38 -3.72 -4.96
CA GLY A 135 9.19 -2.93 -4.69
C GLY A 135 8.51 -3.34 -3.38
N LEU A 136 7.71 -2.43 -2.85
CA LEU A 136 7.07 -2.58 -1.55
C LEU A 136 5.56 -2.41 -1.68
N ILE A 137 4.80 -3.42 -1.28
CA ILE A 137 3.34 -3.40 -1.31
C ILE A 137 2.86 -3.48 0.13
N LEU A 138 2.08 -2.48 0.53
CA LEU A 138 1.51 -2.36 1.86
C LEU A 138 0.02 -2.62 1.76
N ILE A 139 -0.50 -3.63 2.45
CA ILE A 139 -1.93 -3.95 2.46
C ILE A 139 -2.56 -3.42 3.74
N SER A 140 -3.62 -2.64 3.63
CA SER A 140 -4.41 -2.15 4.75
C SER A 140 -5.90 -2.46 4.59
N HIS A 141 -6.65 -2.45 5.69
CA HIS A 141 -8.11 -2.45 5.64
C HIS A 141 -8.65 -1.02 5.43
N ALA A 142 -9.91 -0.90 5.02
CA ALA A 142 -10.60 0.38 4.88
C ALA A 142 -11.52 0.65 6.08
N THR A 143 -11.60 1.91 6.47
CA THR A 143 -12.56 2.42 7.45
C THR A 143 -13.13 3.75 6.99
N GLU A 144 -14.31 4.09 7.48
CA GLU A 144 -14.86 5.43 7.33
C GLU A 144 -14.31 6.37 8.40
N LYS A 145 -14.06 7.61 8.00
CA LYS A 145 -13.63 8.68 8.89
C LYS A 145 -14.40 9.96 8.58
N GLU A 146 -15.00 10.56 9.61
CA GLU A 146 -15.58 11.89 9.49
C GLU A 146 -14.47 12.94 9.42
N ILE A 147 -14.48 13.75 8.36
CA ILE A 147 -13.59 14.89 8.16
C ILE A 147 -14.41 16.16 8.35
N GLU A 148 -14.04 16.92 9.37
CA GLU A 148 -14.58 18.25 9.60
C GLU A 148 -13.78 19.29 8.82
N THR A 149 -14.49 20.12 8.05
CA THR A 149 -13.93 21.24 7.30
C THR A 149 -14.68 22.51 7.64
N ARG A 150 -14.13 23.66 7.23
CA ARG A 150 -14.80 24.96 7.36
C ARG A 150 -16.20 25.00 6.75
N THR A 151 -16.46 24.17 5.73
CA THR A 151 -17.73 24.14 4.98
C THR A 151 -18.67 23.03 5.42
N GLY A 152 -18.32 22.23 6.42
CA GLY A 152 -19.14 21.13 6.93
C GLY A 152 -18.35 19.84 7.15
N LYS A 153 -19.09 18.78 7.50
CA LYS A 153 -18.57 17.44 7.75
C LYS A 153 -18.87 16.54 6.55
N PHE A 154 -17.92 15.69 6.19
CA PHE A 154 -18.13 14.63 5.21
C PHE A 154 -17.39 13.37 5.64
N THR A 155 -17.89 12.21 5.21
CA THR A 155 -17.25 10.93 5.46
C THR A 155 -16.28 10.61 4.34
N LYS A 156 -15.09 10.12 4.71
CA LYS A 156 -14.07 9.65 3.78
C LYS A 156 -13.61 8.24 4.14
N ILE A 157 -13.50 7.39 3.15
CA ILE A 157 -12.96 6.03 3.27
C ILE A 157 -11.43 6.09 3.22
N VAL A 158 -10.78 5.66 4.28
CA VAL A 158 -9.33 5.75 4.48
C VAL A 158 -8.77 4.39 4.95
N PRO A 159 -7.46 4.13 4.78
CA PRO A 159 -6.77 3.07 5.50
C PRO A 159 -7.01 3.12 7.02
N THR A 160 -7.17 1.97 7.66
CA THR A 160 -7.42 1.82 9.12
C THR A 160 -6.28 2.31 10.02
N LEU A 161 -5.12 2.62 9.43
CA LEU A 161 -3.94 3.14 10.10
C LEU A 161 -4.20 4.44 10.90
N PRO A 162 -3.51 4.63 12.05
CA PRO A 162 -3.52 5.90 12.78
C PRO A 162 -3.08 7.07 11.88
N ASP A 163 -3.67 8.25 12.11
CA ASP A 163 -3.53 9.41 11.22
C ASP A 163 -2.08 9.76 10.85
N LYS A 164 -1.17 9.72 11.82
CA LYS A 164 0.24 10.06 11.59
C LYS A 164 0.91 9.02 10.69
N ALA A 165 0.75 7.73 11.00
CA ALA A 165 1.28 6.64 10.19
C ALA A 165 0.66 6.63 8.78
N ARG A 166 -0.66 6.81 8.67
CA ARG A 166 -1.36 6.90 7.39
C ARG A 166 -0.80 8.00 6.50
N ARG A 167 -0.66 9.23 7.03
CA ARG A 167 -0.10 10.37 6.27
C ARG A 167 1.34 10.13 5.84
N GLN A 168 2.15 9.50 6.68
CA GLN A 168 3.52 9.12 6.35
C GLN A 168 3.55 8.13 5.17
N LEU A 169 2.71 7.08 5.21
CA LEU A 169 2.66 6.06 4.15
C LEU A 169 2.09 6.60 2.84
N ILE A 170 1.06 7.45 2.90
CA ILE A 170 0.53 8.17 1.72
C ILE A 170 1.61 9.03 1.06
N GLY A 171 2.46 9.69 1.86
CA GLY A 171 3.57 10.49 1.32
C GLY A 171 4.70 9.63 0.74
N LEU A 172 4.90 8.43 1.28
CA LEU A 172 5.92 7.47 0.86
C LEU A 172 5.57 6.78 -0.46
N THR A 173 4.30 6.44 -0.67
CA THR A 173 3.90 5.57 -1.78
C THR A 173 3.82 6.32 -3.12
N ASP A 174 4.08 5.58 -4.20
CA ASP A 174 3.86 6.01 -5.57
C ASP A 174 2.41 5.81 -5.98
N PHE A 175 1.79 4.74 -5.49
CA PHE A 175 0.41 4.39 -5.77
C PHE A 175 -0.38 4.20 -4.48
N ILE A 176 -1.61 4.69 -4.49
CA ILE A 176 -2.61 4.44 -3.44
C ILE A 176 -3.83 3.88 -4.17
N LEU A 177 -4.06 2.59 -3.99
CA LEU A 177 -5.05 1.82 -4.72
C LEU A 177 -6.19 1.44 -3.77
N PHE A 178 -7.38 1.99 -4.01
CA PHE A 178 -8.57 1.66 -3.23
C PHE A 178 -9.37 0.54 -3.91
N PHE A 179 -9.52 -0.57 -3.23
CA PHE A 179 -10.26 -1.74 -3.71
C PHE A 179 -11.71 -1.66 -3.25
N ASP A 180 -12.61 -1.63 -4.21
CA ASP A 180 -14.02 -1.37 -3.98
C ASP A 180 -14.93 -2.29 -4.81
N LEU A 181 -16.19 -2.37 -4.40
CA LEU A 181 -17.26 -3.03 -5.16
C LEU A 181 -18.09 -1.96 -5.88
N GLN A 182 -18.06 -2.00 -7.21
CA GLN A 182 -18.87 -1.12 -8.03
C GLN A 182 -20.12 -1.87 -8.50
N GLN A 183 -21.27 -1.27 -8.23
CA GLN A 183 -22.54 -1.72 -8.79
C GLN A 183 -22.54 -1.51 -10.31
N SER A 184 -22.96 -2.52 -11.05
CA SER A 184 -23.10 -2.50 -12.52
C SER A 184 -24.38 -3.26 -12.89
N GLN A 185 -24.82 -3.14 -14.14
CA GLN A 185 -25.92 -3.94 -14.68
C GLN A 185 -25.38 -4.90 -15.73
N ASP A 186 -25.89 -6.13 -15.73
CA ASP A 186 -25.65 -7.07 -16.84
C ASP A 186 -26.53 -6.73 -18.05
N LYS A 187 -26.43 -7.56 -19.11
CA LYS A 187 -27.20 -7.36 -20.35
C LYS A 187 -28.72 -7.53 -20.15
N ASP A 188 -29.12 -8.22 -19.09
CA ASP A 188 -30.51 -8.51 -18.77
C ASP A 188 -31.08 -7.52 -17.74
N GLY A 189 -30.29 -6.52 -17.34
CA GLY A 189 -30.67 -5.47 -16.39
C GLY A 189 -30.50 -5.85 -14.92
N ASN A 190 -29.95 -7.04 -14.61
CA ASN A 190 -29.72 -7.44 -13.23
C ASN A 190 -28.55 -6.68 -12.63
N ILE A 191 -28.69 -6.32 -11.35
CA ILE A 191 -27.61 -5.69 -10.60
C ILE A 191 -26.51 -6.72 -10.30
N ILE A 192 -25.29 -6.43 -10.75
CA ILE A 192 -24.10 -7.21 -10.46
C ILE A 192 -23.04 -6.32 -9.77
N TRP A 193 -22.26 -6.92 -8.88
CA TRP A 193 -21.18 -6.22 -8.20
C TRP A 193 -19.84 -6.62 -8.80
N LYS A 194 -19.10 -5.63 -9.32
CA LYS A 194 -17.77 -5.83 -9.90
C LYS A 194 -16.71 -5.30 -8.94
N ARG A 195 -15.67 -6.10 -8.72
CA ARG A 195 -14.49 -5.69 -7.96
C ARG A 195 -13.63 -4.79 -8.84
N ILE A 196 -13.34 -3.59 -8.35
CA ILE A 196 -12.55 -2.58 -9.05
C ILE A 196 -11.45 -2.01 -8.15
N ILE A 197 -10.43 -1.46 -8.80
CA ILE A 197 -9.37 -0.69 -8.20
C ILE A 197 -9.57 0.77 -8.61
N LYS A 198 -9.73 1.68 -7.64
CA LYS A 198 -9.79 3.12 -7.88
C LYS A 198 -8.40 3.73 -7.69
N THR A 199 -7.96 4.53 -8.66
CA THR A 199 -6.57 5.03 -8.73
C THR A 199 -6.44 6.55 -8.58
N LYS A 200 -7.56 7.28 -8.61
CA LYS A 200 -7.58 8.76 -8.61
C LYS A 200 -8.15 9.31 -7.30
N PRO A 201 -7.58 10.41 -6.79
CA PRO A 201 -8.03 11.00 -5.52
C PRO A 201 -9.45 11.55 -5.64
N THR A 202 -10.25 11.38 -4.60
CA THR A 202 -11.58 11.98 -4.49
C THR A 202 -11.81 12.56 -3.09
N LYS A 203 -12.97 13.18 -2.89
CA LYS A 203 -13.44 13.57 -1.56
C LYS A 203 -13.82 12.36 -0.71
N ASP A 204 -14.32 11.30 -1.34
CA ASP A 204 -14.95 10.16 -0.65
C ASP A 204 -13.95 9.07 -0.27
N TYR A 205 -12.78 9.01 -0.91
CA TYR A 205 -11.73 8.03 -0.59
C TYR A 205 -10.32 8.54 -0.89
N GLU A 206 -9.30 7.90 -0.33
CA GLU A 206 -7.88 8.21 -0.60
C GLU A 206 -7.34 7.31 -1.71
N ALA A 207 -7.01 7.87 -2.88
CA ALA A 207 -6.31 7.13 -3.93
C ALA A 207 -5.36 8.06 -4.68
N GLY A 208 -4.40 7.51 -5.39
CA GLY A 208 -3.34 8.28 -6.01
C GLY A 208 -2.50 7.48 -6.98
N ASP A 209 -2.01 8.18 -8.00
CA ASP A 209 -1.22 7.64 -9.09
C ASP A 209 -0.11 8.63 -9.43
N ARG A 210 1.14 8.25 -9.12
CA ARG A 210 2.33 9.06 -9.40
C ARG A 210 2.56 9.31 -10.89
N THR A 211 2.12 8.42 -11.77
CA THR A 211 2.26 8.59 -13.23
C THR A 211 1.31 9.65 -13.78
N GLY A 212 0.19 9.88 -13.07
CA GLY A 212 -0.91 10.73 -13.52
C GLY A 212 -1.75 10.15 -14.67
N LYS A 213 -1.42 8.96 -15.19
CA LYS A 213 -1.95 8.41 -16.43
C LYS A 213 -2.80 7.14 -16.29
N LEU A 214 -2.84 6.52 -15.12
CA LEU A 214 -3.74 5.38 -14.88
C LEU A 214 -5.21 5.80 -15.12
N PRO A 215 -6.09 4.90 -15.56
CA PRO A 215 -7.52 5.18 -15.65
C PRO A 215 -8.15 5.32 -14.26
N GLU A 216 -9.30 5.99 -14.16
CA GLU A 216 -9.99 6.20 -12.88
C GLU A 216 -10.29 4.90 -12.13
N THR A 217 -10.75 3.89 -12.87
CA THR A 217 -11.00 2.54 -12.37
C THR A 217 -10.31 1.48 -13.23
N ILE A 218 -9.85 0.41 -12.57
CA ILE A 218 -9.27 -0.78 -13.21
C ILE A 218 -10.02 -2.01 -12.70
N PRO A 219 -10.40 -2.97 -13.56
CA PRO A 219 -10.90 -4.27 -13.11
C PRO A 219 -9.90 -4.95 -12.17
N MET A 220 -10.37 -5.50 -11.06
CA MET A 220 -9.48 -6.06 -10.03
C MET A 220 -8.97 -7.47 -10.40
N ASN A 221 -8.00 -7.51 -11.31
CA ASN A 221 -7.19 -8.68 -11.68
C ASN A 221 -5.79 -8.20 -12.10
N TRP A 222 -4.79 -9.08 -11.96
CA TRP A 222 -3.40 -8.68 -12.16
C TRP A 222 -3.13 -8.22 -13.59
N GLN A 223 -3.68 -8.92 -14.58
CA GLN A 223 -3.46 -8.61 -16.01
C GLN A 223 -3.97 -7.22 -16.38
N SER A 224 -5.12 -6.81 -15.83
CA SER A 224 -5.69 -5.48 -16.07
C SER A 224 -4.85 -4.38 -15.42
N LEU A 225 -4.34 -4.64 -14.22
CA LEU A 225 -3.47 -3.70 -13.50
C LEU A 225 -2.11 -3.55 -14.19
N GLU A 226 -1.47 -4.66 -14.57
CA GLU A 226 -0.21 -4.68 -15.30
C GLU A 226 -0.33 -3.96 -16.66
N LYS A 227 -1.40 -4.25 -17.41
CA LYS A 227 -1.66 -3.57 -18.68
C LYS A 227 -1.86 -2.07 -18.50
N ALA A 228 -2.71 -1.65 -17.56
CA ALA A 228 -2.96 -0.23 -17.29
C ALA A 228 -1.66 0.50 -16.89
N PHE A 229 -0.79 -0.19 -16.16
CA PHE A 229 0.51 0.33 -15.77
C PHE A 229 1.47 0.49 -16.96
N ALA A 230 1.57 -0.54 -17.80
CA ALA A 230 2.38 -0.50 -19.02
C ALA A 230 1.92 0.63 -19.96
N ASP A 231 0.61 0.80 -20.14
CA ASP A 231 0.01 1.87 -20.95
C ASP A 231 0.32 3.26 -20.36
N ALA A 232 0.33 3.40 -19.03
CA ALA A 232 0.68 4.66 -18.36
C ALA A 232 2.17 5.02 -18.53
N LEU A 233 3.06 4.02 -18.52
CA LEU A 233 4.50 4.25 -18.71
C LEU A 233 4.92 4.39 -20.17
N ALA A 234 4.08 3.99 -21.12
CA ALA A 234 4.36 4.14 -22.53
C ALA A 234 4.68 5.62 -22.88
N PRO A 235 5.69 5.87 -23.75
CA PRO A 235 5.98 7.20 -24.23
C PRO A 235 4.74 7.77 -24.92
N ALA A 236 4.42 9.03 -24.65
CA ALA A 236 3.28 9.67 -25.27
C ALA A 236 3.45 9.62 -26.79
N THR A 237 2.53 8.97 -27.49
CA THR A 237 2.45 9.07 -28.96
C THR A 237 2.30 10.56 -29.29
N PRO A 238 3.16 11.15 -30.14
CA PRO A 238 2.99 12.55 -30.52
C PRO A 238 1.58 12.72 -31.06
N LYS A 239 0.76 13.54 -30.39
CA LYS A 239 -0.51 13.99 -30.98
C LYS A 239 -0.13 14.69 -32.27
N GLN A 240 -0.49 14.10 -33.41
CA GLN A 240 -0.42 14.82 -34.68
C GLN A 240 -1.29 16.06 -34.51
N GLU A 241 -0.65 17.22 -34.47
CA GLU A 241 -1.35 18.50 -34.54
C GLU A 241 -2.18 18.48 -35.82
N ALA A 242 -3.50 18.49 -35.66
CA ALA A 242 -4.41 18.70 -36.75
C ALA A 242 -4.08 20.07 -37.34
N LYS A 243 -3.37 20.08 -38.48
CA LYS A 243 -3.17 21.26 -39.30
C LYS A 243 -4.57 21.81 -39.63
N LYS A 244 -4.89 22.97 -39.07
CA LYS A 244 -5.94 23.85 -39.59
C LYS A 244 -5.34 24.69 -40.71
#